data_AF-A0A925Q7P2-F1
#
_entry.id   AF-A0A925Q7P2-F1
#
_cell.length_a   1.000
_cell.length_b   1.000
_cell.length_c   1.000
_cell.angle_alpha   90.00
_cell.angle_beta   90.00
_cell.angle_gamma   90.00
#
_symmetry.space_group_name_H-M   'P 1'
#
loop_
_entity.id
_entity.type
_entity.pdbx_description
1 polymer ?
#
loop_
_entity_poly.entity_id
_entity_poly.type
_entity_poly.pdbx_seq_one_letter_code
_entity_poly.pdbx_strand_id
1 'polypeptide(L)'
;MDRIRLVAALATLCCFVLCLSVVSITRAALTTETQRELGLLVGPPQGPDLDYSTFKHSSQRHASQPCATCHQRSDNSATPRFPGHKACTSCHLAQFVTPNVPMCVICHTDVNSSNPGLKSFPARFNESFNVKFDHAQHNTGAARPSSGCAACHSRVRNRPAALSIPASLSGHNQCYSCHTPSSKTNSGREMASCGVCHDQRAYSRTTTNARAFRYAFSHAKHGAPQRLGCADCHSLTAGAPRSRQVSSPATAEHFPTSRGKSCVTCHNGGRAFGGDLAFKDCRRCHSGATFKMPM
;
A
#
# COMPACT_ATOMS: atom_id res chain seq x y z
N MET A 1 -27.65 64.96 54.73
CA MET A 1 -27.31 63.73 53.97
C MET A 1 -27.48 64.05 52.49
N ASP A 2 -26.37 64.16 51.79
CA ASP A 2 -26.26 64.81 50.48
C ASP A 2 -26.94 64.03 49.35
N ARG A 3 -27.73 64.76 48.55
CA ARG A 3 -28.38 64.27 47.32
C ARG A 3 -27.40 63.60 46.34
N ILE A 4 -26.11 63.96 46.41
CA ILE A 4 -25.04 63.39 45.60
C ILE A 4 -24.77 61.91 45.96
N ARG A 5 -24.89 61.53 47.23
CA ARG A 5 -24.68 60.13 47.66
C ARG A 5 -25.83 59.21 47.26
N LEU A 6 -27.05 59.75 47.15
CA LEU A 6 -28.23 58.99 46.73
C LEU A 6 -28.20 58.68 45.22
N VAL A 7 -27.76 59.63 44.40
CA VAL A 7 -27.65 59.43 42.94
C VAL A 7 -26.54 58.43 42.61
N ALA A 8 -25.40 58.47 43.32
CA ALA A 8 -24.33 57.49 43.14
C ALA A 8 -24.76 56.06 43.54
N ALA A 9 -25.52 55.91 44.63
CA ALA A 9 -26.03 54.61 45.06
C ALA A 9 -27.01 53.99 44.05
N LEU A 10 -27.90 54.80 43.45
CA LEU A 10 -28.87 54.33 42.46
C LEU A 10 -28.22 53.94 41.12
N ALA A 11 -27.20 54.67 40.66
CA ALA A 11 -26.47 54.33 39.43
C ALA A 11 -25.70 53.00 39.56
N THR A 12 -25.12 52.75 40.74
CA THR A 12 -24.35 51.53 40.98
C THR A 12 -25.24 50.28 41.06
N LEU A 13 -26.43 50.41 41.65
CA LEU A 13 -27.42 49.31 41.72
C LEU A 13 -27.95 48.95 40.32
N CYS A 14 -28.16 49.95 39.45
CA CYS A 14 -28.65 49.74 38.09
C CYS A 14 -27.63 48.99 37.21
N CYS A 15 -26.33 49.31 37.34
CA CYS A 15 -25.26 48.56 36.65
C CYS A 15 -25.18 47.10 37.10
N PHE A 16 -25.33 46.82 38.40
CA PHE A 16 -25.23 45.45 38.91
C PHE A 16 -26.39 44.56 38.43
N VAL A 17 -27.62 45.09 38.36
CA VAL A 17 -28.80 44.35 37.89
C VAL A 17 -28.73 44.09 36.39
N LEU A 18 -28.22 45.03 35.59
CA LEU A 18 -27.98 44.85 34.16
C LEU A 18 -26.89 43.82 33.86
N CYS A 19 -25.80 43.77 34.64
CA CYS A 19 -24.76 42.76 34.46
C CYS A 19 -25.23 41.34 34.81
N LEU A 20 -26.04 41.17 35.87
CA LEU A 20 -26.55 39.85 36.29
C LEU A 20 -27.59 39.26 35.33
N SER A 21 -28.37 40.11 34.66
CA SER A 21 -29.36 39.68 33.66
C SER A 21 -28.73 39.27 32.33
N VAL A 22 -27.66 39.95 31.88
CA VAL A 22 -26.90 39.56 30.66
C VAL A 22 -26.15 38.23 30.84
N VAL A 23 -25.62 37.94 32.03
CA VAL A 23 -24.93 36.66 32.33
C VAL A 23 -25.90 35.47 32.39
N SER A 24 -27.14 35.69 32.81
CA SER A 24 -28.15 34.62 32.89
C SER A 24 -28.76 34.28 31.52
N ILE A 25 -28.93 35.27 30.64
CA ILE A 25 -29.42 35.06 29.27
C ILE A 25 -28.36 34.37 28.39
N THR A 26 -27.07 34.68 28.60
CA THR A 26 -25.98 34.00 27.87
C THR A 26 -25.80 32.53 28.29
N ARG A 27 -26.01 32.18 29.57
CA ARG A 27 -25.92 30.77 30.02
C ARG A 27 -27.05 29.87 29.48
N ALA A 28 -28.26 30.40 29.28
CA ALA A 28 -29.37 29.62 28.74
C ALA A 28 -29.32 29.45 27.21
N ALA A 29 -28.70 30.39 26.49
CA ALA A 29 -28.54 30.31 25.04
C ALA A 29 -27.36 29.40 24.62
N LEU A 30 -26.27 29.35 25.39
CA LEU A 30 -25.10 28.53 25.05
C LEU A 30 -25.32 27.01 25.19
N THR A 31 -26.33 26.53 25.91
CA THR A 31 -26.56 25.08 26.05
C THR A 31 -27.30 24.46 24.87
N THR A 32 -28.07 25.25 24.12
CA THR A 32 -28.98 24.70 23.10
C THR A 32 -28.35 24.66 21.70
N GLU A 33 -27.48 25.61 21.37
CA GLU A 33 -26.74 25.60 20.08
C GLU A 33 -25.58 24.61 20.09
N THR A 34 -24.82 24.52 21.19
CA THR A 34 -23.67 23.59 21.27
C THR A 34 -24.11 22.12 21.27
N GLN A 35 -25.30 21.79 21.81
CA GLN A 35 -25.84 20.42 21.70
C GLN A 35 -26.39 20.09 20.31
N ARG A 36 -26.84 21.08 19.54
CA ARG A 36 -27.29 20.87 18.16
C ARG A 36 -26.13 20.71 17.19
N GLU A 37 -25.00 21.38 17.41
CA GLU A 37 -23.76 21.15 16.66
C GLU A 37 -23.09 19.79 16.99
N LEU A 38 -23.10 19.36 18.25
CA LEU A 38 -22.61 18.02 18.63
C LEU A 38 -23.52 16.87 18.14
N GLY A 39 -24.82 17.13 17.96
CA GLY A 39 -25.77 16.17 17.38
C GLY A 39 -25.65 15.98 15.86
N LEU A 40 -25.00 16.90 15.14
CA LEU A 40 -24.78 16.81 13.69
C LEU A 40 -23.47 16.13 13.28
N LEU A 41 -22.53 15.93 14.21
CA LEU A 41 -21.27 15.19 13.96
C LEU A 41 -21.40 13.68 14.20
N VAL A 42 -22.44 13.25 14.92
CA VAL A 42 -22.84 11.85 14.94
C VAL A 42 -23.73 11.63 13.74
N GLY A 43 -23.10 11.34 12.60
CA GLY A 43 -23.82 10.86 11.42
C GLY A 43 -24.77 9.72 11.80
N PRO A 44 -25.87 9.52 11.05
CA PRO A 44 -26.82 8.46 11.35
C PRO A 44 -26.08 7.13 11.58
N PRO A 45 -26.53 6.28 12.53
CA PRO A 45 -25.99 4.94 12.69
C PRO A 45 -25.92 4.30 11.31
N GLN A 46 -24.74 3.77 11.00
CA GLN A 46 -24.45 3.29 9.66
C GLN A 46 -25.54 2.31 9.23
N GLY A 47 -25.85 2.32 7.93
CA GLY A 47 -26.83 1.43 7.32
C GLY A 47 -26.63 -0.05 7.71
N PRO A 48 -27.59 -0.92 7.36
CA PRO A 48 -27.79 -2.22 7.98
C PRO A 48 -26.73 -3.27 7.56
N ASP A 49 -25.44 -3.04 7.79
CA ASP A 49 -24.55 -4.16 8.12
C ASP A 49 -24.98 -4.62 9.53
N LEU A 50 -26.11 -5.35 9.56
CA LEU A 50 -26.70 -5.97 10.75
C LEU A 50 -25.85 -7.13 11.27
N ASP A 51 -24.98 -7.66 10.40
CA ASP A 51 -24.14 -8.79 10.70
C ASP A 51 -22.78 -8.35 11.25
N TYR A 52 -22.71 -8.26 12.58
CA TYR A 52 -21.47 -8.01 13.32
C TYR A 52 -20.61 -9.27 13.53
N SER A 53 -20.96 -10.41 12.92
CA SER A 53 -20.13 -11.61 12.98
C SER A 53 -18.95 -11.57 11.99
N THR A 54 -19.00 -10.68 11.01
CA THR A 54 -17.95 -10.52 10.00
C THR A 54 -17.50 -9.06 9.87
N PHE A 55 -16.21 -8.87 9.62
CA PHE A 55 -15.66 -7.56 9.31
C PHE A 55 -15.51 -7.41 7.79
N LYS A 56 -15.97 -6.29 7.24
CA LYS A 56 -15.86 -5.95 5.81
C LYS A 56 -15.11 -4.65 5.64
N HIS A 57 -14.03 -4.62 4.84
CA HIS A 57 -13.37 -3.34 4.52
C HIS A 57 -14.12 -2.54 3.46
N SER A 58 -15.02 -3.20 2.71
CA SER A 58 -15.79 -2.60 1.62
C SER A 58 -17.01 -1.79 2.07
N SER A 59 -17.36 -1.80 3.38
CA SER A 59 -18.42 -0.92 3.86
C SER A 59 -18.01 0.54 3.64
N GLN A 60 -18.95 1.39 3.25
CA GLN A 60 -18.65 2.78 2.83
C GLN A 60 -17.82 3.55 3.87
N ARG A 61 -18.05 3.29 5.15
CA ARG A 61 -17.37 3.97 6.25
C ARG A 61 -16.04 3.33 6.60
N HIS A 62 -15.90 2.00 6.56
CA HIS A 62 -14.58 1.37 6.74
C HIS A 62 -13.64 1.71 5.59
N ALA A 63 -14.14 1.73 4.36
CA ALA A 63 -13.35 2.09 3.17
C ALA A 63 -12.83 3.54 3.20
N SER A 64 -13.49 4.43 3.95
CA SER A 64 -13.06 5.83 4.10
C SER A 64 -12.12 6.07 5.29
N GLN A 65 -11.91 5.09 6.17
CA GLN A 65 -10.95 5.21 7.26
C GLN A 65 -9.51 4.93 6.78
N PRO A 66 -8.50 5.63 7.33
CA PRO A 66 -7.11 5.26 7.13
C PRO A 66 -6.86 3.81 7.61
N CYS A 67 -6.17 3.01 6.81
CA CYS A 67 -5.90 1.61 7.18
C CYS A 67 -5.16 1.50 8.53
N ALA A 68 -4.27 2.45 8.84
CA ALA A 68 -3.50 2.51 10.08
C ALA A 68 -4.37 2.65 11.35
N THR A 69 -5.62 3.12 11.22
CA THR A 69 -6.57 3.15 12.34
C THR A 69 -6.83 1.76 12.90
N CYS A 70 -6.85 0.74 12.02
CA CYS A 70 -7.12 -0.64 12.39
C CYS A 70 -5.90 -1.56 12.26
N HIS A 71 -4.99 -1.27 11.33
CA HIS A 71 -3.79 -2.06 11.09
C HIS A 71 -2.57 -1.33 11.64
N GLN A 72 -2.30 -1.53 12.93
CA GLN A 72 -1.20 -0.84 13.57
C GLN A 72 0.13 -1.49 13.23
N ARG A 73 1.10 -0.65 12.91
CA ARG A 73 2.46 -1.06 12.63
C ARG A 73 3.42 -0.18 13.44
N SER A 74 3.89 -0.72 14.56
CA SER A 74 4.84 -0.07 15.47
C SER A 74 6.30 -0.37 15.14
N ASP A 75 6.54 -1.40 14.33
CA ASP A 75 7.87 -1.91 13.98
C ASP A 75 7.95 -2.31 12.49
N ASN A 76 9.05 -2.95 12.11
CA ASN A 76 9.28 -3.44 10.75
C ASN A 76 8.71 -4.84 10.49
N SER A 77 7.86 -5.38 11.37
CA SER A 77 7.17 -6.65 11.14
C SER A 77 6.24 -6.54 9.93
N ALA A 78 6.26 -7.57 9.07
CA ALA A 78 5.30 -7.75 8.00
C ALA A 78 3.86 -7.96 8.49
N THR A 79 3.70 -8.44 9.73
CA THR A 79 2.39 -8.73 10.32
C THR A 79 1.93 -7.54 11.15
N PRO A 80 0.82 -6.87 10.77
CA PRO A 80 0.25 -5.79 11.57
C PRO A 80 -0.35 -6.32 12.87
N ARG A 81 -0.59 -5.41 13.81
CA ARG A 81 -1.27 -5.71 15.08
C ARG A 81 -2.71 -5.22 15.03
N PHE A 82 -3.59 -5.91 15.76
CA PHE A 82 -4.95 -5.44 16.00
C PHE A 82 -4.92 -4.09 16.72
N PRO A 83 -5.91 -3.22 16.50
CA PRO A 83 -6.02 -1.98 17.23
C PRO A 83 -6.61 -2.28 18.62
N GLY A 84 -6.50 -1.32 19.54
CA GLY A 84 -7.30 -1.34 20.77
C GLY A 84 -8.78 -1.04 20.48
N HIS A 85 -9.67 -1.38 21.42
CA HIS A 85 -11.13 -1.15 21.29
C HIS A 85 -11.50 0.28 20.93
N LYS A 86 -10.71 1.27 21.37
CA LYS A 86 -10.93 2.69 21.09
C LYS A 86 -11.08 3.00 19.59
N ALA A 87 -10.43 2.23 18.71
CA ALA A 87 -10.53 2.40 17.26
C ALA A 87 -11.93 2.11 16.71
N CYS A 88 -12.72 1.30 17.42
CA CYS A 88 -14.07 0.90 17.01
C CYS A 88 -15.15 1.59 17.86
N THR A 89 -14.90 1.81 19.16
CA THR A 89 -15.91 2.36 20.08
C THR A 89 -16.31 3.80 19.74
N SER A 90 -15.51 4.54 18.98
CA SER A 90 -15.89 5.89 18.53
C SER A 90 -17.11 5.89 17.60
N CYS A 91 -17.40 4.76 16.94
CA CYS A 91 -18.55 4.62 16.04
C CYS A 91 -19.50 3.48 16.47
N HIS A 92 -18.97 2.44 17.12
CA HIS A 92 -19.71 1.24 17.50
C HIS A 92 -19.95 1.11 19.02
N LEU A 93 -20.00 2.23 19.76
CA LEU A 93 -20.15 2.20 21.21
C LEU A 93 -21.34 1.34 21.67
N ALA A 94 -22.49 1.51 21.01
CA ALA A 94 -23.71 0.76 21.32
C ALA A 94 -23.50 -0.77 21.21
N GLN A 95 -22.76 -1.22 20.21
CA GLN A 95 -22.44 -2.64 20.02
C GLN A 95 -21.44 -3.16 21.05
N PHE A 96 -20.53 -2.31 21.55
CA PHE A 96 -19.58 -2.69 22.60
C PHE A 96 -20.22 -2.83 23.98
N VAL A 97 -21.29 -2.09 24.26
CA VAL A 97 -21.99 -2.14 25.56
C VAL A 97 -23.19 -3.09 25.57
N THR A 98 -23.59 -3.60 24.41
CA THR A 98 -24.67 -4.59 24.31
C THR A 98 -24.11 -5.98 24.60
N PRO A 99 -24.65 -6.74 25.57
CA PRO A 99 -24.20 -8.10 25.85
C PRO A 99 -24.36 -9.02 24.63
N ASN A 100 -23.46 -10.00 24.49
CA ASN A 100 -23.53 -11.08 23.48
C ASN A 100 -23.49 -10.62 22.00
N VAL A 101 -22.95 -9.44 21.69
CA VAL A 101 -22.75 -9.03 20.29
C VAL A 101 -21.57 -9.80 19.66
N PRO A 102 -21.74 -10.39 18.46
CA PRO A 102 -20.71 -11.19 17.82
C PRO A 102 -19.47 -10.39 17.35
N MET A 103 -19.46 -9.07 17.51
CA MET A 103 -18.32 -8.22 17.12
C MET A 103 -17.04 -8.59 17.87
N CYS A 104 -17.16 -8.99 19.14
CA CYS A 104 -16.00 -9.35 19.96
C CYS A 104 -15.26 -10.58 19.39
N VAL A 105 -15.98 -11.52 18.76
CA VAL A 105 -15.38 -12.71 18.15
C VAL A 105 -14.69 -12.41 16.82
N ILE A 106 -14.76 -11.19 16.29
CA ILE A 106 -13.93 -10.78 15.14
C ILE A 106 -12.45 -10.82 15.53
N CYS A 107 -12.12 -10.34 16.73
CA CYS A 107 -10.75 -10.21 17.22
C CYS A 107 -10.37 -11.29 18.23
N HIS A 108 -11.29 -11.72 19.08
CA HIS A 108 -10.98 -12.64 20.18
C HIS A 108 -11.30 -14.10 19.86
N THR A 109 -10.54 -15.02 20.46
CA THR A 109 -10.76 -16.47 20.38
C THR A 109 -11.96 -16.92 21.23
N ASP A 110 -12.20 -16.21 22.32
CA ASP A 110 -13.31 -16.38 23.27
C ASP A 110 -13.73 -15.00 23.80
N VAL A 111 -14.87 -14.90 24.48
CA VAL A 111 -15.36 -13.62 25.05
C VAL A 111 -15.83 -13.79 26.50
N ASN A 112 -15.49 -14.91 27.12
CA ASN A 112 -16.00 -15.33 28.42
C ASN A 112 -15.11 -14.88 29.59
N SER A 113 -13.99 -14.23 29.29
CA SER A 113 -13.05 -13.73 30.29
C SER A 113 -12.91 -12.21 30.22
N SER A 114 -12.41 -11.60 31.30
CA SER A 114 -12.15 -10.16 31.36
C SER A 114 -10.96 -9.72 30.51
N ASN A 115 -10.12 -10.66 30.06
CA ASN A 115 -9.01 -10.42 29.14
C ASN A 115 -8.89 -11.57 28.13
N PRO A 116 -9.81 -11.65 27.16
CA PRO A 116 -9.87 -12.77 26.24
C PRO A 116 -8.69 -12.80 25.28
N GLY A 117 -8.26 -14.00 24.91
CA GLY A 117 -7.17 -14.19 23.96
C GLY A 117 -7.48 -13.55 22.60
N LEU A 118 -6.48 -12.93 21.97
CA LEU A 118 -6.60 -12.41 20.61
C LEU A 118 -6.33 -13.52 19.59
N LYS A 119 -7.09 -13.52 18.50
CA LYS A 119 -6.79 -14.31 17.31
C LYS A 119 -5.46 -13.86 16.71
N SER A 120 -4.82 -14.76 15.97
CA SER A 120 -3.71 -14.37 15.11
C SER A 120 -4.21 -13.52 13.94
N PHE A 121 -3.40 -12.57 13.48
CA PHE A 121 -3.73 -11.80 12.27
C PHE A 121 -3.85 -12.75 11.07
N PRO A 122 -4.90 -12.62 10.22
CA PRO A 122 -5.07 -13.53 9.10
C PRO A 122 -3.87 -13.52 8.15
N ALA A 123 -3.30 -14.70 7.88
CA ALA A 123 -2.24 -14.86 6.88
C ALA A 123 -2.79 -14.84 5.44
N ARG A 124 -4.11 -15.02 5.29
CA ARG A 124 -4.85 -14.97 4.02
C ARG A 124 -5.98 -13.97 4.18
N PHE A 125 -6.09 -13.06 3.23
CA PHE A 125 -7.16 -12.08 3.19
C PHE A 125 -8.23 -12.58 2.22
N ASN A 126 -9.49 -12.58 2.66
CA ASN A 126 -10.64 -12.92 1.81
C ASN A 126 -10.88 -11.82 0.77
N GLU A 127 -10.51 -10.58 1.10
CA GLU A 127 -10.59 -9.42 0.24
C GLU A 127 -9.26 -9.16 -0.47
N SER A 128 -9.32 -8.74 -1.74
CA SER A 128 -8.14 -8.45 -2.53
C SER A 128 -7.70 -6.99 -2.38
N PHE A 129 -6.43 -6.79 -2.06
CA PHE A 129 -5.78 -5.49 -2.05
C PHE A 129 -4.67 -5.46 -3.10
N ASN A 130 -4.81 -4.60 -4.10
CA ASN A 130 -3.75 -4.44 -5.09
C ASN A 130 -2.66 -3.52 -4.56
N VAL A 131 -1.39 -3.84 -4.86
CA VAL A 131 -0.26 -2.98 -4.54
C VAL A 131 0.04 -1.98 -5.67
N LYS A 132 0.15 -0.71 -5.29
CA LYS A 132 0.70 0.41 -6.06
C LYS A 132 2.22 0.40 -5.90
N PHE A 133 2.91 0.14 -7.00
CA PHE A 133 4.35 0.23 -7.08
C PHE A 133 4.71 0.75 -8.46
N ASP A 134 5.68 1.68 -8.52
CA ASP A 134 6.18 2.24 -9.77
C ASP A 134 7.71 2.10 -9.80
N HIS A 135 8.20 1.35 -10.80
CA HIS A 135 9.64 1.10 -10.97
C HIS A 135 10.41 2.38 -11.29
N ALA A 136 9.85 3.30 -12.09
CA ALA A 136 10.55 4.52 -12.48
C ALA A 136 10.76 5.43 -11.26
N GLN A 137 9.75 5.54 -10.40
CA GLN A 137 9.86 6.24 -9.12
C GLN A 137 10.97 5.65 -8.24
N HIS A 138 11.04 4.33 -8.11
CA HIS A 138 12.05 3.64 -7.28
C HIS A 138 13.41 3.43 -7.99
N ASN A 139 13.62 4.05 -9.15
CA ASN A 139 14.89 3.96 -9.88
C ASN A 139 15.62 5.32 -9.95
N THR A 140 15.13 6.34 -9.22
CA THR A 140 15.66 7.72 -9.25
C THR A 140 15.82 8.33 -7.85
N GLY A 141 16.73 9.31 -7.73
CA GLY A 141 16.93 10.11 -6.51
C GLY A 141 17.14 9.29 -5.24
N ALA A 142 16.60 9.79 -4.12
CA ALA A 142 16.65 9.12 -2.81
C ALA A 142 15.83 7.82 -2.74
N ALA A 143 14.92 7.59 -3.69
CA ALA A 143 14.13 6.36 -3.76
C ALA A 143 14.88 5.20 -4.44
N ARG A 144 16.02 5.48 -5.10
CA ARG A 144 16.82 4.47 -5.80
C ARG A 144 17.63 3.63 -4.80
N PRO A 145 17.45 2.30 -4.76
CA PRO A 145 18.30 1.43 -3.95
C PRO A 145 19.77 1.49 -4.40
N SER A 146 20.70 1.35 -3.46
CA SER A 146 22.15 1.39 -3.72
C SER A 146 22.62 0.31 -4.70
N SER A 147 22.06 -0.91 -4.61
CA SER A 147 22.32 -2.01 -5.54
C SER A 147 21.37 -2.04 -6.75
N GLY A 148 20.63 -0.95 -6.99
CA GLY A 148 19.72 -0.80 -8.12
C GLY A 148 18.65 -1.89 -8.16
N CYS A 149 18.38 -2.43 -9.35
CA CYS A 149 17.36 -3.47 -9.54
C CYS A 149 17.61 -4.72 -8.68
N ALA A 150 18.88 -5.06 -8.44
CA ALA A 150 19.27 -6.24 -7.67
C ALA A 150 18.93 -6.14 -6.17
N ALA A 151 18.63 -4.94 -5.66
CA ALA A 151 18.20 -4.74 -4.28
C ALA A 151 16.90 -5.50 -3.97
N CYS A 152 15.96 -5.50 -4.91
CA CYS A 152 14.65 -6.15 -4.75
C CYS A 152 14.56 -7.46 -5.55
N HIS A 153 15.32 -7.56 -6.65
CA HIS A 153 15.30 -8.71 -7.54
C HIS A 153 16.51 -9.60 -7.33
N SER A 154 16.31 -10.74 -6.68
CA SER A 154 17.36 -11.75 -6.51
C SER A 154 17.21 -12.91 -7.50
N ARG A 155 18.35 -13.54 -7.81
CA ARG A 155 18.39 -14.79 -8.56
C ARG A 155 17.86 -15.92 -7.68
N VAL A 156 16.80 -16.58 -8.11
CA VAL A 156 16.31 -17.78 -7.43
C VAL A 156 17.25 -18.94 -7.77
N ARG A 157 17.82 -19.61 -6.76
CA ARG A 157 18.78 -20.73 -6.94
C ARG A 157 18.29 -21.83 -7.92
N ASN A 158 16.97 -21.99 -8.06
CA ASN A 158 16.35 -23.01 -8.93
C ASN A 158 15.61 -22.44 -10.16
N ARG A 159 15.68 -21.13 -10.42
CA ARG A 159 15.09 -20.48 -11.61
C ARG A 159 16.05 -19.41 -12.15
N PRO A 160 17.17 -19.80 -12.78
CA PRO A 160 18.20 -18.86 -13.26
C PRO A 160 17.68 -17.88 -14.32
N ALA A 161 16.55 -18.21 -14.94
CA ALA A 161 15.84 -17.38 -15.89
C ALA A 161 15.05 -16.23 -15.22
N ALA A 162 14.48 -16.44 -14.03
CA ALA A 162 13.51 -15.50 -13.45
C ALA A 162 14.04 -14.85 -12.16
N LEU A 163 13.84 -13.54 -12.06
CA LEU A 163 13.96 -12.81 -10.80
C LEU A 163 12.64 -12.93 -10.06
N SER A 164 12.68 -13.15 -8.74
CA SER A 164 11.46 -13.21 -7.92
C SER A 164 11.50 -12.23 -6.76
N ILE A 165 10.32 -11.72 -6.40
CA ILE A 165 10.07 -11.00 -5.15
C ILE A 165 9.19 -11.92 -4.29
N PRO A 166 9.44 -12.07 -2.98
CA PRO A 166 8.54 -12.75 -2.07
C PRO A 166 7.11 -12.20 -2.19
N ALA A 167 6.11 -13.08 -2.11
CA ALA A 167 4.70 -12.70 -2.13
C ALA A 167 4.10 -12.76 -0.71
N SER A 168 2.81 -12.46 -0.59
CA SER A 168 2.04 -12.43 0.66
C SER A 168 2.65 -11.49 1.72
N LEU A 169 2.35 -11.69 3.00
CA LEU A 169 2.85 -10.84 4.08
C LEU A 169 4.38 -10.70 4.03
N SER A 170 5.11 -11.79 3.72
CA SER A 170 6.58 -11.77 3.64
C SER A 170 7.14 -10.82 2.57
N GLY A 171 6.35 -10.46 1.55
CA GLY A 171 6.72 -9.47 0.54
C GLY A 171 6.97 -8.07 1.13
N HIS A 172 6.33 -7.74 2.24
CA HIS A 172 6.54 -6.45 2.91
C HIS A 172 7.95 -6.26 3.42
N ASN A 173 8.67 -7.34 3.76
CA ASN A 173 10.06 -7.25 4.24
C ASN A 173 10.98 -6.55 3.21
N GLN A 174 10.67 -6.68 1.92
CA GLN A 174 11.41 -5.97 0.87
C GLN A 174 11.16 -4.47 0.93
N CYS A 175 9.90 -4.05 1.07
CA CYS A 175 9.52 -2.65 1.18
C CYS A 175 10.04 -2.03 2.50
N TYR A 176 9.92 -2.75 3.61
CA TYR A 176 10.22 -2.26 4.95
C TYR A 176 11.71 -2.16 5.26
N SER A 177 12.57 -2.74 4.40
CA SER A 177 14.02 -2.50 4.45
C SER A 177 14.36 -1.01 4.30
N CYS A 178 13.58 -0.27 3.52
CA CYS A 178 13.73 1.18 3.33
C CYS A 178 12.58 1.99 3.95
N HIS A 179 11.37 1.43 3.97
CA HIS A 179 10.16 2.12 4.44
C HIS A 179 9.76 1.68 5.84
N THR A 180 10.42 2.22 6.86
CA THR A 180 10.11 2.03 8.29
C THR A 180 8.81 2.74 8.71
N PRO A 181 8.24 2.47 9.90
CA PRO A 181 7.04 3.18 10.36
C PRO A 181 7.22 4.70 10.44
N SER A 182 8.44 5.16 10.74
CA SER A 182 8.81 6.58 10.79
C SER A 182 9.10 7.20 9.42
N SER A 183 9.13 6.39 8.35
CA SER A 183 9.37 6.88 7.00
C SER A 183 8.20 7.70 6.49
N LYS A 184 8.50 8.75 5.73
CA LYS A 184 7.51 9.62 5.08
C LYS A 184 7.69 9.58 3.57
N THR A 185 6.59 9.70 2.83
CA THR A 185 6.63 9.94 1.39
C THR A 185 7.26 11.31 1.10
N ASN A 186 7.64 11.57 -0.16
CA ASN A 186 8.06 12.91 -0.60
C ASN A 186 7.00 14.00 -0.34
N SER A 187 5.73 13.61 -0.20
CA SER A 187 4.62 14.48 0.16
C SER A 187 4.36 14.55 1.67
N GLY A 188 5.28 14.07 2.51
CA GLY A 188 5.20 14.11 3.97
C GLY A 188 4.23 13.11 4.62
N ARG A 189 3.58 12.22 3.86
CA ARG A 189 2.62 11.24 4.41
C ARG A 189 3.35 10.09 5.08
N GLU A 190 2.89 9.68 6.26
CA GLU A 190 3.45 8.53 6.97
C GLU A 190 3.27 7.24 6.15
N MET A 191 4.37 6.52 5.95
CA MET A 191 4.38 5.28 5.17
C MET A 191 3.91 4.06 5.97
N ALA A 192 3.61 4.24 7.27
CA ALA A 192 3.02 3.20 8.11
C ALA A 192 1.60 2.80 7.65
N SER A 193 0.87 3.71 6.97
CA SER A 193 -0.48 3.41 6.50
C SER A 193 -0.48 2.54 5.25
N CYS A 194 -1.14 1.38 5.34
CA CYS A 194 -1.22 0.39 4.26
C CYS A 194 -1.77 0.99 2.96
N GLY A 195 -2.70 1.95 3.05
CA GLY A 195 -3.32 2.64 1.92
C GLY A 195 -2.36 3.50 1.09
N VAL A 196 -1.16 3.79 1.58
CA VAL A 196 -0.10 4.43 0.78
C VAL A 196 0.33 3.51 -0.35
N CYS A 197 0.46 2.22 -0.07
CA CYS A 197 0.91 1.21 -1.03
C CYS A 197 -0.23 0.37 -1.59
N HIS A 198 -1.37 0.25 -0.90
CA HIS A 198 -2.47 -0.62 -1.32
C HIS A 198 -3.73 0.17 -1.68
N ASP A 199 -4.52 -0.40 -2.60
CA ASP A 199 -5.91 -0.02 -2.87
C ASP A 199 -6.80 -1.27 -2.77
N GLN A 200 -8.04 -1.10 -2.29
CA GLN A 200 -9.08 -2.13 -2.29
C GLN A 200 -9.56 -2.43 -3.73
N ARG A 201 -8.76 -3.20 -4.47
CA ARG A 201 -9.00 -3.55 -5.87
C ARG A 201 -8.44 -4.94 -6.15
N ALA A 202 -8.98 -5.58 -7.20
CA ALA A 202 -8.49 -6.87 -7.66
C ALA A 202 -6.98 -6.85 -7.93
N TYR A 203 -6.29 -7.87 -7.45
CA TYR A 203 -4.85 -8.03 -7.65
C TYR A 203 -4.55 -8.54 -9.06
N SER A 204 -3.84 -7.75 -9.87
CA SER A 204 -3.40 -8.18 -11.21
C SER A 204 -1.95 -8.68 -11.17
N ARG A 205 -1.74 -10.00 -11.15
CA ARG A 205 -0.39 -10.57 -11.07
C ARG A 205 0.44 -10.21 -12.32
N THR A 206 1.67 -9.71 -12.12
CA THR A 206 2.64 -9.60 -13.21
C THR A 206 3.11 -11.01 -13.58
N THR A 207 3.04 -11.36 -14.86
CA THR A 207 3.48 -12.68 -15.31
C THR A 207 5.00 -12.80 -15.18
N THR A 208 5.48 -13.92 -14.65
CA THR A 208 6.93 -14.23 -14.57
C THR A 208 7.40 -15.05 -15.76
N ASN A 209 6.52 -15.33 -16.72
CA ASN A 209 6.80 -16.15 -17.88
C ASN A 209 7.08 -15.26 -19.09
N ALA A 210 8.36 -14.93 -19.31
CA ALA A 210 8.79 -14.31 -20.55
C ALA A 210 8.93 -15.36 -21.66
N ARG A 211 8.51 -15.03 -22.88
CA ARG A 211 8.74 -15.88 -24.07
C ARG A 211 10.23 -16.18 -24.28
N ALA A 212 11.12 -15.29 -23.82
CA ALA A 212 12.57 -15.47 -23.81
C ALA A 212 13.06 -16.72 -23.10
N PHE A 213 12.38 -17.15 -22.06
CA PHE A 213 12.75 -18.36 -21.33
C PHE A 213 12.36 -19.66 -22.06
N ARG A 214 11.61 -19.56 -23.16
CA ARG A 214 11.37 -20.69 -24.07
C ARG A 214 12.53 -20.92 -25.04
N TYR A 215 13.45 -19.97 -25.13
CA TYR A 215 14.71 -20.08 -25.86
C TYR A 215 15.86 -20.26 -24.85
N ALA A 216 17.08 -20.58 -25.33
CA ALA A 216 18.25 -20.81 -24.49
C ALA A 216 18.83 -19.52 -23.85
N PHE A 217 17.98 -18.57 -23.43
CA PHE A 217 18.38 -17.33 -22.77
C PHE A 217 18.62 -17.53 -21.26
N SER A 218 19.62 -16.83 -20.73
CA SER A 218 19.96 -16.84 -19.30
C SER A 218 20.48 -15.48 -18.83
N HIS A 219 19.85 -14.93 -17.78
CA HIS A 219 20.33 -13.73 -17.08
C HIS A 219 21.69 -13.94 -16.39
N ALA A 220 22.04 -15.19 -16.05
CA ALA A 220 23.35 -15.49 -15.48
C ALA A 220 24.47 -15.30 -16.51
N LYS A 221 24.18 -15.60 -17.80
CA LYS A 221 25.10 -15.40 -18.92
C LYS A 221 25.09 -13.95 -19.43
N HIS A 222 23.96 -13.24 -19.31
CA HIS A 222 23.77 -11.86 -19.76
C HIS A 222 23.69 -10.89 -18.57
N GLY A 223 24.80 -10.76 -17.86
CA GLY A 223 24.93 -9.88 -16.70
C GLY A 223 26.36 -9.41 -16.49
N ALA A 224 26.83 -9.42 -15.25
CA ALA A 224 28.18 -8.95 -14.88
C ALA A 224 29.33 -9.49 -15.76
N PRO A 225 29.38 -10.78 -16.17
CA PRO A 225 30.46 -11.28 -17.03
C PRO A 225 30.54 -10.60 -18.40
N GLN A 226 29.41 -10.09 -18.91
CA GLN A 226 29.32 -9.36 -20.17
C GLN A 226 29.28 -7.84 -19.97
N ARG A 227 29.52 -7.37 -18.73
CA ARG A 227 29.37 -5.95 -18.33
C ARG A 227 28.00 -5.39 -18.69
N LEU A 228 26.96 -6.23 -18.59
CA LEU A 228 25.57 -5.86 -18.83
C LEU A 228 24.84 -5.66 -17.50
N GLY A 229 24.14 -4.53 -17.39
CA GLY A 229 23.18 -4.22 -16.35
C GLY A 229 21.73 -4.34 -16.83
N CYS A 230 20.79 -4.24 -15.90
CA CYS A 230 19.37 -4.40 -16.21
C CYS A 230 18.87 -3.38 -17.24
N ALA A 231 19.37 -2.14 -17.17
CA ALA A 231 18.97 -1.04 -18.04
C ALA A 231 19.46 -1.17 -19.50
N ASP A 232 20.43 -2.05 -19.76
CA ASP A 232 20.91 -2.30 -21.14
C ASP A 232 19.86 -3.07 -21.97
N CYS A 233 18.99 -3.83 -21.29
CA CYS A 233 17.95 -4.63 -21.90
C CYS A 233 16.54 -4.11 -21.58
N HIS A 234 16.32 -3.69 -20.34
CA HIS A 234 15.01 -3.29 -19.84
C HIS A 234 14.89 -1.77 -19.75
N SER A 235 13.76 -1.26 -20.20
CA SER A 235 13.40 0.16 -20.10
C SER A 235 12.25 0.30 -19.11
N LEU A 236 12.25 1.40 -18.36
CA LEU A 236 11.21 1.72 -17.40
C LEU A 236 10.24 2.75 -17.97
N THR A 237 8.95 2.49 -17.85
CA THR A 237 7.87 3.41 -18.28
C THR A 237 7.08 3.84 -17.05
N ALA A 238 7.26 5.10 -16.64
CA ALA A 238 6.55 5.68 -15.51
C ALA A 238 5.03 5.70 -15.74
N GLY A 239 4.25 5.38 -14.71
CA GLY A 239 2.79 5.48 -14.75
C GLY A 239 2.09 4.41 -15.59
N ALA A 240 2.82 3.55 -16.30
CA ALA A 240 2.24 2.39 -16.96
C ALA A 240 1.63 1.42 -15.94
N PRO A 241 0.64 0.60 -16.33
CA PRO A 241 0.18 -0.51 -15.48
C PRO A 241 1.36 -1.38 -15.06
N ARG A 242 1.36 -1.89 -13.82
CA ARG A 242 2.48 -2.64 -13.23
C ARG A 242 3.08 -3.72 -14.13
N SER A 243 2.26 -4.40 -14.93
CA SER A 243 2.70 -5.44 -15.89
C SER A 243 3.44 -4.92 -17.13
N ARG A 244 3.43 -3.60 -17.36
CA ARG A 244 4.02 -2.92 -18.52
C ARG A 244 5.06 -1.85 -18.15
N GLN A 245 5.32 -1.65 -16.86
CA GLN A 245 6.31 -0.67 -16.38
C GLN A 245 7.74 -1.04 -16.75
N VAL A 246 8.04 -2.33 -16.93
CA VAL A 246 9.36 -2.82 -17.33
C VAL A 246 9.22 -3.47 -18.69
N SER A 247 9.98 -2.99 -19.69
CA SER A 247 9.96 -3.59 -21.03
C SER A 247 10.51 -5.02 -20.98
N SER A 248 10.01 -5.89 -21.87
CA SER A 248 10.56 -7.22 -22.08
C SER A 248 11.23 -7.25 -23.45
N PRO A 249 12.55 -7.52 -23.53
CA PRO A 249 13.21 -7.66 -24.81
C PRO A 249 12.54 -8.73 -25.68
N ALA A 250 12.42 -8.45 -26.98
CA ALA A 250 11.92 -9.43 -27.92
C ALA A 250 12.96 -10.52 -28.19
N THR A 251 12.48 -11.75 -28.34
CA THR A 251 13.31 -12.92 -28.64
C THR A 251 13.53 -13.03 -30.14
N ALA A 252 14.15 -12.00 -30.72
CA ALA A 252 14.38 -11.92 -32.15
C ALA A 252 15.81 -11.47 -32.42
N GLU A 253 16.58 -12.36 -33.05
CA GLU A 253 17.85 -12.03 -33.69
C GLU A 253 17.66 -11.73 -35.19
N HIS A 254 16.66 -12.35 -35.81
CA HIS A 254 16.32 -12.15 -37.20
C HIS A 254 14.91 -11.57 -37.32
N PHE A 255 14.71 -10.68 -38.31
CA PHE A 255 13.43 -10.03 -38.61
C PHE A 255 12.72 -9.45 -37.38
N PRO A 256 13.39 -8.58 -36.59
CA PRO A 256 12.75 -7.99 -35.42
C PRO A 256 11.59 -7.08 -35.86
N THR A 257 10.38 -7.44 -35.45
CA THR A 257 9.18 -6.59 -35.68
C THR A 257 8.94 -5.60 -34.54
N SER A 258 9.64 -5.76 -33.40
CA SER A 258 9.48 -4.89 -32.25
C SER A 258 10.42 -3.69 -32.29
N ARG A 259 9.92 -2.50 -31.98
CA ARG A 259 10.73 -1.27 -31.77
C ARG A 259 11.55 -1.28 -30.46
N GLY A 260 11.47 -2.36 -29.66
CA GLY A 260 12.19 -2.52 -28.40
C GLY A 260 13.54 -3.23 -28.55
N LYS A 261 14.27 -3.36 -27.44
CA LYS A 261 15.50 -4.16 -27.37
C LYS A 261 15.21 -5.62 -27.75
N SER A 262 16.15 -6.27 -28.40
CA SER A 262 16.05 -7.67 -28.83
C SER A 262 17.44 -8.32 -28.90
N CYS A 263 17.49 -9.62 -29.22
CA CYS A 263 18.76 -10.33 -29.36
C CYS A 263 19.69 -9.63 -30.37
N VAL A 264 19.16 -9.17 -31.52
CA VAL A 264 19.96 -8.50 -32.56
C VAL A 264 20.52 -7.14 -32.12
N THR A 265 20.06 -6.58 -30.99
CA THR A 265 20.68 -5.36 -30.47
C THR A 265 22.16 -5.57 -30.12
N CYS A 266 22.56 -6.79 -29.75
CA CYS A 266 23.95 -7.14 -29.44
C CYS A 266 24.49 -8.28 -30.31
N HIS A 267 23.64 -9.25 -30.64
CA HIS A 267 23.96 -10.36 -31.53
C HIS A 267 23.79 -9.90 -32.99
N ASN A 268 24.67 -9.01 -33.43
CA ASN A 268 24.63 -8.37 -34.75
C ASN A 268 25.94 -8.53 -35.53
N GLY A 269 26.83 -9.43 -35.10
CA GLY A 269 28.15 -9.59 -35.69
C GLY A 269 29.20 -8.58 -35.23
N GLY A 270 28.78 -7.46 -34.62
CA GLY A 270 29.67 -6.46 -34.04
C GLY A 270 29.98 -6.72 -32.58
N ARG A 271 28.96 -6.67 -31.71
CA ARG A 271 29.15 -6.79 -30.25
C ARG A 271 29.25 -8.23 -29.78
N ALA A 272 28.46 -9.13 -30.37
CA ALA A 272 28.46 -10.55 -30.09
C ALA A 272 28.21 -11.34 -31.39
N PHE A 273 28.75 -12.55 -31.43
CA PHE A 273 28.70 -13.45 -32.60
C PHE A 273 29.33 -12.85 -33.88
N GLY A 274 30.52 -12.24 -33.77
CA GLY A 274 31.33 -11.85 -34.94
C GLY A 274 32.17 -13.00 -35.52
N GLY A 275 32.78 -12.76 -36.70
CA GLY A 275 33.63 -13.71 -37.44
C GLY A 275 32.86 -14.62 -38.41
N ASP A 276 33.53 -15.64 -38.98
CA ASP A 276 33.00 -16.51 -40.06
C ASP A 276 31.76 -17.35 -39.68
N LEU A 277 31.46 -17.42 -38.38
CA LEU A 277 30.32 -18.13 -37.78
C LEU A 277 29.15 -17.22 -37.40
N ALA A 278 29.24 -15.91 -37.67
CA ALA A 278 28.22 -14.91 -37.40
C ALA A 278 26.88 -15.32 -38.01
N PHE A 279 25.93 -15.78 -37.18
CA PHE A 279 24.58 -16.24 -37.57
C PHE A 279 24.43 -17.66 -38.14
N LYS A 280 25.49 -18.47 -38.18
CA LYS A 280 25.39 -19.85 -38.70
C LYS A 280 25.14 -20.91 -37.61
N ASP A 281 25.34 -20.56 -36.34
CA ASP A 281 25.17 -21.47 -35.21
C ASP A 281 23.81 -21.28 -34.50
N CYS A 282 22.73 -21.60 -35.23
CA CYS A 282 21.34 -21.42 -34.79
C CYS A 282 21.03 -22.15 -33.47
N ARG A 283 21.75 -23.26 -33.19
CA ARG A 283 21.57 -24.07 -31.99
C ARG A 283 21.94 -23.36 -30.69
N ARG A 284 22.69 -22.25 -30.75
CA ARG A 284 23.01 -21.42 -29.57
C ARG A 284 21.78 -20.84 -28.90
N CYS A 285 20.74 -20.53 -29.69
CA CYS A 285 19.50 -19.91 -29.22
C CYS A 285 18.32 -20.88 -29.31
N HIS A 286 18.33 -21.77 -30.32
CA HIS A 286 17.26 -22.71 -30.60
C HIS A 286 17.61 -24.13 -30.11
N SER A 287 17.23 -24.44 -28.87
CA SER A 287 17.48 -25.73 -28.22
C SER A 287 16.25 -26.64 -28.11
N GLY A 288 15.11 -26.23 -28.67
CA GLY A 288 13.88 -27.02 -28.64
C GLY A 288 13.96 -28.22 -29.58
N ALA A 289 13.46 -29.38 -29.15
CA ALA A 289 13.44 -30.62 -29.95
C ALA A 289 12.68 -30.48 -31.28
N THR A 290 11.82 -29.47 -31.41
CA THR A 290 11.03 -29.18 -32.60
C THR A 290 11.68 -28.17 -33.55
N PHE A 291 12.85 -27.61 -33.21
CA PHE A 291 13.54 -26.69 -34.10
C PHE A 291 14.13 -27.44 -35.30
N LYS A 292 13.71 -27.04 -36.50
CA LYS A 292 14.28 -27.46 -37.78
C LYS A 292 14.87 -26.24 -38.47
N MET A 293 16.09 -26.37 -38.96
CA MET A 293 16.68 -25.36 -39.84
C MET A 293 15.80 -25.28 -41.11
N PRO A 294 15.41 -24.08 -41.57
CA PRO A 294 14.99 -23.93 -42.96
C PRO A 294 16.15 -24.42 -43.82
N MET A 295 15.90 -25.44 -44.65
CA MET A 295 16.84 -25.85 -45.70
C MET A 295 16.83 -24.81 -46.81
#